data_AF-A0A3N5EU61-F1
#
_entry.id   AF-A0A3N5EU61-F1
#
_cell.length_a   1.000
_cell.length_b   1.000
_cell.length_c   1.000
_cell.angle_alpha   90.00
_cell.angle_beta   90.00
_cell.angle_gamma   90.00
#
_symmetry.space_group_name_H-M   'P 1'
#
loop_
_entity.id
_entity.type
_entity.pdbx_description
1 polymer ?
#
loop_
_entity_poly.entity_id
_entity_poly.type
_entity_poly.pdbx_seq_one_letter_code
_entity_poly.pdbx_strand_id
1 'polypeptide(L)'
;IILVCGRYEGVDERFRAAYCDDEISIGDFILTGGELAAMIIVDSVTRLLPGVLGCTDSADKDTFSRNLLKHPQYTRPRNFQGMEVPEILLEGNHGEIRSYRFIEAVRRTIERRPELLRQETFSPAEIKLLKKNDLYTVVQQIRDNHNA
;
A
#
# COMPACT_ATOMS: atom_id res chain seq x y z
N ILE A 1 5.70 -24.20 1.05
CA ILE A 1 6.78 -23.18 1.07
C ILE A 1 7.76 -23.62 2.15
N ILE A 2 9.05 -23.70 1.82
CA ILE A 2 10.13 -23.86 2.79
C ILE A 2 10.93 -22.56 2.73
N LEU A 3 11.14 -21.91 3.88
CA LEU A 3 11.93 -20.69 3.98
C LEU A 3 13.25 -21.02 4.66
N VAL A 4 14.37 -20.79 3.96
CA VAL A 4 15.71 -20.99 4.50
C VAL A 4 16.21 -19.68 5.07
N CYS A 5 16.50 -19.66 6.37
CA CYS A 5 17.01 -18.47 7.06
C CYS A 5 18.53 -18.56 7.21
N GLY A 6 19.26 -17.72 6.48
CA GLY A 6 20.71 -17.57 6.65
C GLY A 6 21.07 -16.84 7.95
N ARG A 7 22.26 -17.12 8.46
CA ARG A 7 22.90 -16.46 9.62
C ARG A 7 24.37 -16.19 9.28
N TYR A 8 25.05 -15.39 10.11
CA TYR A 8 26.45 -15.02 9.89
C TYR A 8 26.61 -14.36 8.51
N GLU A 9 27.58 -14.81 7.71
CA GLU A 9 27.84 -14.33 6.35
C GLU A 9 26.86 -14.90 5.29
N GLY A 10 25.97 -15.80 5.68
CA GLY A 10 24.99 -16.42 4.80
C GLY A 10 25.09 -17.94 4.75
N VAL A 11 24.80 -18.50 3.59
CA VAL A 11 24.77 -19.95 3.35
C VAL A 11 25.76 -20.28 2.24
N ASP A 12 26.32 -21.49 2.25
CA ASP A 12 27.23 -21.95 1.18
C ASP A 12 26.56 -21.81 -0.20
N GLU A 13 27.28 -21.20 -1.14
CA GLU A 13 26.76 -20.90 -2.48
C GLU A 13 26.31 -22.16 -3.24
N ARG A 14 26.91 -23.33 -2.96
CA ARG A 14 26.50 -24.60 -3.58
C ARG A 14 25.20 -25.12 -3.01
N PHE A 15 24.92 -24.87 -1.72
CA PHE A 15 23.61 -25.18 -1.14
C PHE A 15 22.54 -24.30 -1.80
N ARG A 16 22.81 -22.99 -1.93
CA ARG A 16 21.91 -22.06 -2.62
C ARG A 16 21.63 -22.54 -4.04
N ALA A 17 22.68 -22.83 -4.82
CA ALA A 17 22.55 -23.25 -6.22
C ALA A 17 21.88 -24.63 -6.40
N ALA A 18 22.03 -25.55 -5.45
CA ALA A 18 21.50 -26.91 -5.58
C ALA A 18 20.06 -27.08 -5.05
N TYR A 19 19.64 -26.24 -4.09
CA TYR A 19 18.39 -26.48 -3.34
C TYR A 19 17.46 -25.26 -3.19
N CYS A 20 17.91 -24.04 -3.49
CA CYS A 20 17.05 -22.85 -3.39
C CYS A 20 16.50 -22.47 -4.77
N ASP A 21 15.17 -22.42 -4.88
CA ASP A 21 14.49 -22.02 -6.13
C ASP A 21 14.58 -20.50 -6.37
N ASP A 22 14.40 -19.71 -5.32
CA ASP A 22 14.33 -18.24 -5.36
C ASP A 22 15.13 -17.60 -4.22
N GLU A 23 15.59 -16.38 -4.47
CA GLU A 23 16.17 -15.48 -3.47
C GLU A 23 15.30 -14.23 -3.33
N ILE A 24 14.85 -13.95 -2.11
CA ILE A 24 13.91 -12.86 -1.84
C ILE A 24 14.53 -11.90 -0.82
N SER A 25 14.66 -10.64 -1.22
CA SER A 25 14.93 -9.52 -0.29
C SER A 25 13.62 -8.84 0.11
N ILE A 26 13.52 -8.41 1.36
CA ILE A 26 12.39 -7.62 1.88
C ILE A 26 12.64 -6.10 1.84
N GLY A 27 13.84 -5.67 1.39
CA GLY A 27 14.19 -4.27 1.21
C GLY A 27 15.70 -4.01 1.22
N ASP A 28 16.07 -2.77 0.90
CA ASP A 28 17.47 -2.34 0.77
C ASP A 28 18.11 -1.98 2.12
N PHE A 29 18.24 -2.98 2.99
CA PHE A 29 18.88 -2.87 4.31
C PHE A 29 19.43 -4.23 4.77
N ILE A 30 20.28 -4.22 5.79
CA ILE A 30 20.97 -5.43 6.30
C ILE A 30 20.36 -5.86 7.63
N LEU A 31 20.10 -7.17 7.79
CA LEU A 31 19.68 -7.81 9.03
C LEU A 31 20.74 -8.82 9.51
N THR A 32 20.65 -9.21 10.78
CA THR A 32 21.56 -10.19 11.40
C THR A 32 21.24 -11.66 11.06
N GLY A 33 20.10 -11.90 10.41
CA GLY A 33 19.62 -13.22 10.03
C GLY A 33 18.31 -13.14 9.25
N GLY A 34 17.94 -14.25 8.61
CA GLY A 34 16.75 -14.34 7.73
C GLY A 34 15.42 -14.49 8.45
N GLU A 35 15.38 -14.71 9.77
CA GLU A 35 14.14 -15.09 10.47
C GLU A 35 13.08 -13.99 10.45
N LEU A 36 13.47 -12.72 10.60
CA LEU A 36 12.53 -11.59 10.49
C LEU A 36 11.95 -11.48 9.08
N ALA A 37 12.79 -11.67 8.05
CA ALA A 37 12.33 -11.65 6.65
C ALA A 37 11.35 -12.80 6.37
N ALA A 38 11.66 -14.01 6.87
CA ALA A 38 10.75 -15.14 6.77
C ALA A 38 9.41 -14.87 7.47
N MET A 39 9.42 -14.28 8.67
CA MET A 39 8.19 -13.91 9.37
C MET A 39 7.38 -12.84 8.63
N ILE A 40 8.03 -11.85 8.02
CA ILE A 40 7.35 -10.82 7.20
C ILE A 40 6.65 -11.45 5.99
N ILE A 41 7.33 -12.38 5.31
CA ILE A 41 6.74 -13.11 4.18
C ILE A 41 5.55 -13.94 4.66
N VAL A 42 5.71 -14.70 5.75
CA VAL A 42 4.63 -15.52 6.32
C VAL A 42 3.42 -14.65 6.69
N ASP A 43 3.59 -13.53 7.38
CA ASP A 43 2.50 -12.62 7.73
C ASP A 43 1.79 -12.06 6.48
N SER A 44 2.57 -11.56 5.53
CA SER A 44 2.06 -10.93 4.30
C SER A 44 1.25 -11.90 3.45
N VAL A 45 1.74 -13.14 3.28
CA VAL A 45 1.09 -14.17 2.47
C VAL A 45 -0.09 -14.80 3.22
N THR A 46 0.04 -15.09 4.51
CA THR A 46 -1.02 -15.76 5.30
C THR A 46 -2.29 -14.93 5.34
N ARG A 47 -2.18 -13.59 5.40
CA ARG A 47 -3.32 -12.67 5.33
C ARG A 47 -4.17 -12.84 4.07
N LEU A 48 -3.60 -13.33 2.96
CA LEU A 48 -4.33 -13.56 1.71
C LEU A 48 -5.16 -14.86 1.71
N LEU A 49 -4.97 -15.73 2.71
CA LEU A 49 -5.70 -16.98 2.80
C LEU A 49 -7.15 -16.75 3.26
N PRO A 50 -8.13 -17.48 2.67
CA PRO A 50 -9.53 -17.39 3.10
C PRO A 50 -9.69 -17.65 4.60
N GLY A 51 -10.48 -16.81 5.27
CA GLY A 51 -10.80 -16.95 6.69
C GLY A 51 -9.82 -16.26 7.66
N VAL A 52 -8.67 -15.76 7.21
CA VAL A 52 -7.70 -15.10 8.09
C VAL A 52 -8.09 -13.67 8.44
N LEU A 53 -8.47 -12.84 7.45
CA LEU A 53 -8.74 -11.42 7.66
C LEU A 53 -10.14 -11.09 8.21
N GLY A 54 -11.00 -12.10 8.43
CA GLY A 54 -12.37 -11.96 8.93
C GLY A 54 -13.35 -11.23 7.99
N CYS A 55 -12.91 -10.18 7.30
CA CYS A 55 -13.62 -9.45 6.26
C CYS A 55 -12.89 -9.63 4.92
N THR A 56 -13.62 -10.14 3.92
CA THR A 56 -13.08 -10.49 2.58
C THR A 56 -12.49 -9.29 1.85
N ASP A 57 -13.08 -8.11 2.06
CA ASP A 57 -12.71 -6.89 1.33
C ASP A 57 -11.47 -6.17 1.89
N SER A 58 -10.93 -6.63 3.02
CA SER A 58 -9.86 -5.90 3.73
C SER A 58 -8.57 -5.84 2.92
N ALA A 59 -8.18 -6.96 2.29
CA ALA A 59 -6.97 -7.03 1.47
C ALA A 59 -7.11 -6.16 0.20
N ASP A 60 -8.27 -6.20 -0.46
CA ASP A 60 -8.54 -5.47 -1.70
C ASP A 60 -8.59 -3.94 -1.52
N LYS A 61 -8.71 -3.47 -0.27
CA LYS A 61 -8.78 -2.05 0.08
C LYS A 61 -7.56 -1.55 0.84
N ASP A 62 -6.51 -2.36 0.96
CA ASP A 62 -5.27 -2.00 1.62
C ASP A 62 -4.33 -1.20 0.70
N THR A 63 -3.31 -0.60 1.31
CA THR A 63 -2.22 0.05 0.58
C THR A 63 -1.63 -0.91 -0.46
N PHE A 64 -1.30 -0.37 -1.64
CA PHE A 64 -0.76 -1.09 -2.81
C PHE A 64 -1.73 -2.02 -3.56
N SER A 65 -2.94 -2.28 -3.07
CA SER A 65 -3.97 -3.06 -3.80
C SER A 65 -4.26 -2.51 -5.21
N ARG A 66 -4.14 -1.19 -5.37
CA ARG A 66 -4.30 -0.48 -6.64
C ARG A 66 -3.30 0.66 -6.78
N ASN A 67 -2.01 0.38 -6.49
CA ASN A 67 -0.89 1.34 -6.51
C ASN A 67 -1.17 2.70 -5.83
N LEU A 68 -1.99 2.68 -4.78
CA LEU A 68 -2.29 3.86 -3.97
C LEU A 68 -2.02 3.55 -2.50
N LEU A 69 -1.61 4.59 -1.77
CA LEU A 69 -1.59 4.55 -0.32
C LEU A 69 -3.01 4.65 0.23
N LYS A 70 -3.31 3.91 1.30
CA LYS A 70 -4.61 3.97 1.95
C LYS A 70 -4.90 5.37 2.52
N HIS A 71 -6.14 5.80 2.39
CA HIS A 71 -6.65 7.07 2.93
C HIS A 71 -6.50 7.14 4.47
N PRO A 72 -6.52 8.36 5.08
CA PRO A 72 -6.54 8.50 6.53
C PRO A 72 -7.73 7.76 7.16
N GLN A 73 -7.50 7.20 8.35
CA GLN A 73 -8.53 6.54 9.16
C GLN A 73 -8.78 7.38 10.39
N TYR A 74 -10.05 7.48 10.77
CA TYR A 74 -10.48 8.20 11.95
C TYR A 74 -11.36 7.28 12.78
N THR A 75 -11.24 7.39 14.09
CA THR A 75 -12.06 6.67 15.06
C THR A 75 -12.44 7.64 16.18
N ARG A 76 -13.27 7.17 17.12
CA ARG A 76 -13.68 7.97 18.27
C ARG A 76 -12.46 8.37 19.12
N PRO A 77 -12.45 9.55 19.74
CA PRO A 77 -13.51 10.57 19.76
C PRO A 77 -13.52 11.48 18.50
N ARG A 78 -14.63 12.18 18.26
CA ARG A 78 -14.78 13.11 17.11
C ARG A 78 -13.76 14.25 17.13
N ASN A 79 -13.45 14.77 18.32
CA ASN A 79 -12.42 15.77 18.51
C ASN A 79 -11.37 15.18 19.44
N PHE A 80 -10.13 15.10 18.97
CA PHE A 80 -8.98 14.72 19.77
C PHE A 80 -8.02 15.90 19.83
N GLN A 81 -7.90 16.55 20.99
CA GLN A 81 -6.99 17.68 21.23
C GLN A 81 -7.18 18.87 20.27
N GLY A 82 -8.41 19.17 19.89
CA GLY A 82 -8.74 20.23 18.92
C GLY A 82 -8.69 19.77 17.45
N MET A 83 -8.27 18.53 17.18
CA MET A 83 -8.30 17.94 15.83
C MET A 83 -9.65 17.26 15.59
N GLU A 84 -10.48 17.89 14.76
CA GLU A 84 -11.80 17.36 14.37
C GLU A 84 -11.68 16.30 13.28
N VAL A 85 -12.53 15.26 13.37
CA VAL A 85 -12.79 14.35 12.25
C VAL A 85 -13.47 15.12 11.12
N PRO A 86 -13.05 14.95 9.85
CA PRO A 86 -13.70 15.59 8.70
C PRO A 86 -15.22 15.38 8.70
N GLU A 87 -16.00 16.47 8.55
CA GLU A 87 -17.47 16.44 8.66
C GLU A 87 -18.12 15.45 7.68
N ILE A 88 -17.56 15.34 6.47
CA ILE A 88 -17.99 14.37 5.44
C ILE A 88 -17.98 12.92 5.91
N LEU A 89 -17.15 12.56 6.90
CA LEU A 89 -17.10 11.22 7.49
C LEU A 89 -18.19 10.98 8.55
N LEU A 90 -18.88 12.03 8.97
CA LEU A 90 -19.92 12.01 10.01
C LEU A 90 -21.34 12.08 9.44
N GLU A 91 -21.51 12.53 8.20
CA GLU A 91 -22.80 12.75 7.54
C GLU A 91 -23.47 11.47 7.02
N GLY A 92 -22.75 10.34 6.99
CA GLY A 92 -23.30 9.03 6.58
C GLY A 92 -23.52 8.87 5.07
N ASN A 93 -23.23 9.88 4.25
CA ASN A 93 -23.33 9.77 2.79
C ASN A 93 -22.21 8.88 2.23
N HIS A 94 -22.51 7.61 2.00
CA HIS A 94 -21.54 6.63 1.50
C HIS A 94 -20.89 7.02 0.16
N GLY A 95 -21.59 7.74 -0.71
CA GLY A 95 -21.04 8.19 -2.00
C GLY A 95 -19.98 9.28 -1.84
N GLU A 96 -20.26 10.25 -0.98
CA GLU A 96 -19.34 11.34 -0.65
C GLU A 96 -18.14 10.83 0.15
N ILE A 97 -18.37 9.94 1.12
CA ILE A 97 -17.31 9.28 1.88
C ILE A 97 -16.37 8.50 0.95
N ARG A 98 -16.90 7.74 -0.03
CA ARG A 98 -16.06 7.02 -1.01
C ARG A 98 -15.23 7.99 -1.85
N SER A 99 -15.84 9.07 -2.33
CA SER A 99 -15.15 10.08 -3.13
C SER A 99 -14.05 10.78 -2.34
N TYR A 100 -14.33 11.16 -1.09
CA TYR A 100 -13.37 11.74 -0.16
C TYR A 100 -12.18 10.80 0.09
N ARG A 101 -12.47 9.53 0.43
CA ARG A 101 -11.45 8.50 0.66
C ARG A 101 -10.55 8.29 -0.55
N PHE A 102 -11.10 8.24 -1.76
CA PHE A 102 -10.32 8.13 -2.98
C PHE A 102 -9.40 9.34 -3.19
N ILE A 103 -9.93 10.55 -3.04
CA ILE A 103 -9.15 11.79 -3.20
C ILE A 103 -8.01 11.87 -2.17
N GLU A 104 -8.27 11.53 -0.91
CA GLU A 104 -7.24 11.53 0.13
C GLU A 104 -6.18 10.44 -0.08
N ALA A 105 -6.56 9.27 -0.58
CA ALA A 105 -5.61 8.23 -0.98
C ALA A 105 -4.65 8.74 -2.08
N VAL A 106 -5.20 9.43 -3.09
CA VAL A 106 -4.39 10.01 -4.17
C VAL A 106 -3.49 11.14 -3.64
N ARG A 107 -4.01 12.08 -2.83
CA ARG A 107 -3.21 13.15 -2.21
C ARG A 107 -2.03 12.60 -1.42
N ARG A 108 -2.29 11.62 -0.56
CA ARG A 108 -1.24 10.96 0.24
C ARG A 108 -0.22 10.25 -0.63
N THR A 109 -0.65 9.64 -1.72
CA THR A 109 0.26 8.97 -2.68
C THR A 109 1.14 9.99 -3.39
N ILE A 110 0.57 11.10 -3.88
CA ILE A 110 1.33 12.22 -4.48
C ILE A 110 2.41 12.72 -3.51
N GLU A 111 2.05 12.94 -2.24
CA GLU A 111 2.94 13.50 -1.23
C GLU A 111 4.10 12.56 -0.87
N ARG A 112 3.82 11.25 -0.73
CA ARG A 112 4.75 10.32 -0.07
C ARG A 112 5.40 9.30 -0.99
N ARG A 113 4.69 8.85 -2.03
CA ARG A 113 5.10 7.78 -2.94
C ARG A 113 4.59 8.08 -4.37
N PRO A 114 4.95 9.24 -4.95
CA PRO A 114 4.41 9.68 -6.23
C PRO A 114 4.68 8.69 -7.37
N GLU A 115 5.78 7.93 -7.29
CA GLU A 115 6.14 6.94 -8.29
C GLU A 115 5.12 5.82 -8.47
N LEU A 116 4.27 5.54 -7.47
CA LEU A 116 3.20 4.54 -7.60
C LEU A 116 2.11 4.98 -8.61
N LEU A 117 1.92 6.29 -8.81
CA LEU A 117 0.89 6.83 -9.71
C LEU A 117 1.24 6.67 -11.20
N ARG A 118 2.48 6.27 -11.50
CA ARG A 118 2.98 6.08 -12.87
C ARG A 118 2.27 4.93 -13.57
N GLN A 119 2.04 3.83 -12.85
CA GLN A 119 1.43 2.60 -13.39
C GLN A 119 -0.07 2.51 -13.13
N GLU A 120 -0.61 3.43 -12.33
CA GLU A 120 -2.00 3.37 -11.91
C GLU A 120 -2.97 3.76 -13.04
N THR A 121 -4.19 3.21 -13.05
CA THR A 121 -5.21 3.57 -14.05
C THR A 121 -6.46 4.08 -13.37
N PHE A 122 -7.03 5.18 -13.87
CA PHE A 122 -8.21 5.81 -13.27
C PHE A 122 -9.40 5.65 -14.20
N SER A 123 -10.55 5.26 -13.63
CA SER A 123 -11.82 5.22 -14.35
C SER A 123 -12.27 6.63 -14.77
N PRO A 124 -13.18 6.77 -15.75
CA PRO A 124 -13.69 8.08 -16.17
C PRO A 124 -14.32 8.89 -15.02
N ALA A 125 -15.00 8.22 -14.08
CA ALA A 125 -15.58 8.84 -12.90
C ALA A 125 -14.51 9.39 -11.93
N GLU A 126 -13.43 8.64 -11.73
CA GLU A 126 -12.30 9.06 -10.90
C GLU A 126 -11.53 10.22 -11.53
N ILE A 127 -11.32 10.20 -12.85
CA ILE A 127 -10.71 11.32 -13.57
C ILE A 127 -11.54 12.60 -13.36
N LYS A 128 -12.87 12.50 -13.41
CA LYS A 128 -13.77 13.63 -13.12
C LYS A 128 -13.59 14.14 -11.68
N LEU A 129 -13.47 13.23 -10.70
CA LEU A 129 -13.19 13.59 -9.31
C LEU A 129 -11.81 14.25 -9.13
N LEU A 130 -10.78 13.72 -9.77
CA LEU A 130 -9.42 14.27 -9.73
C LEU A 130 -9.37 15.68 -10.34
N LYS A 131 -10.06 15.89 -11.47
CA LYS A 131 -10.19 17.22 -12.10
C LYS A 131 -10.93 18.21 -11.21
N LYS A 132 -12.00 17.78 -10.55
CA LYS A 132 -12.77 18.63 -9.60
C LYS A 132 -11.91 19.08 -8.40
N ASN A 133 -10.87 18.32 -8.05
CA ASN A 133 -10.00 18.59 -6.89
C ASN A 133 -8.59 19.09 -7.30
N ASP A 134 -8.41 19.49 -8.56
CA ASP A 134 -7.13 19.98 -9.11
C ASP A 134 -5.94 18.99 -8.98
N LEU A 135 -6.23 17.69 -8.86
CA LEU A 135 -5.20 16.64 -8.72
C LEU A 135 -4.82 16.01 -10.05
N TYR A 136 -5.69 16.09 -11.07
CA TYR A 136 -5.47 15.37 -12.33
C TYR A 136 -4.21 15.86 -13.07
N THR A 137 -3.96 17.17 -13.08
CA THR A 137 -2.78 17.78 -13.70
C THR A 137 -1.49 17.33 -13.01
N VAL A 138 -1.49 17.28 -11.68
CA VAL A 138 -0.35 16.80 -10.87
C VAL A 138 -0.04 15.34 -11.19
N VAL A 139 -1.08 14.50 -11.28
CA VAL A 139 -0.93 13.08 -11.65
C VAL A 139 -0.32 12.94 -13.06
N GLN A 140 -0.71 13.77 -14.04
CA GLN A 140 -0.10 13.73 -15.37
C GLN A 140 1.37 14.15 -15.35
N GLN A 141 1.71 15.23 -14.65
CA GLN A 141 3.10 15.68 -14.52
C GLN A 141 4.01 14.59 -13.93
N ILE A 142 3.53 13.86 -12.91
CA ILE A 142 4.27 12.74 -12.30
C ILE A 142 4.53 11.61 -13.30
N ARG A 143 3.60 11.38 -14.25
CA ARG A 143 3.75 10.36 -15.31
C ARG A 143 4.73 10.81 -16.38
N ASP A 144 4.63 12.07 -16.81
CA ASP A 144 5.44 12.61 -17.90
C ASP A 144 6.91 12.73 -17.50
N ASN A 145 7.19 13.13 -16.25
CA ASN A 145 8.55 13.25 -15.71
C ASN A 145 9.34 11.93 -15.63
N HIS A 146 8.72 10.78 -15.93
CA HIS A 146 9.39 9.48 -15.97
C HIS A 146 9.77 9.04 -17.39
N ASN A 147 9.17 9.64 -18.42
CA ASN A 147 9.44 9.30 -19.82
C ASN A 147 10.54 10.18 -20.44
N ALA A 148 11.21 11.01 -19.65
CA ALA A 148 12.35 11.86 -20.00
C ALA A 148 13.60 11.38 -19.25
#